data_AF-A0A7S1T092-F1
#
_entry.id   AF-A0A7S1T092-F1
#
_cell.length_a   1.000
_cell.length_b   1.000
_cell.length_c   1.000
_cell.angle_alpha   90.00
_cell.angle_beta   90.00
_cell.angle_gamma   90.00
#
_symmetry.space_group_name_H-M   'P 1'
#
loop_
_entity.id
_entity.type
_entity.pdbx_description
1 polymer ?
#
loop_
_entity_poly.entity_id
_entity_poly.type
_entity_poly.pdbx_seq_one_letter_code
_entity_poly.pdbx_strand_id
1 'polypeptide(L)'
;MLHFLPSSLGFALMLALWPLAHQRRDFWDHSVIILRKAMFSKEVGGRLIAARGFLHMMVQDLKAPPRWSSGPTSDSASSSQLSLSQIEAFAGGNGPKGLLKEQKGFLRRCLTQQASIRRVVYDGLAKVVLTDADALEPVLELLMPQFYRFYETDERLPAPLKLDACVAVRNGASRLVEPLSAQLACVRRLLLMHRNS
;
A
#
# COMPACT_ATOMS: atom_id res chain seq x y z
N MET A 1 -7.74 -14.50 -13.99
CA MET A 1 -7.13 -14.08 -15.27
C MET A 1 -5.78 -13.36 -15.13
N LEU A 2 -5.47 -12.66 -14.03
CA LEU A 2 -4.15 -12.00 -13.83
C LEU A 2 -2.99 -12.93 -13.40
N HIS A 3 -3.23 -14.22 -13.12
CA HIS A 3 -2.18 -15.12 -12.62
C HIS A 3 -1.30 -15.73 -13.71
N PHE A 4 -1.75 -15.75 -14.97
CA PHE A 4 -0.98 -16.24 -16.12
C PHE A 4 -0.07 -15.17 -16.74
N LEU A 5 -0.23 -13.91 -16.33
CA LEU A 5 0.49 -12.79 -16.92
C LEU A 5 1.75 -12.48 -16.12
N PRO A 6 2.90 -12.23 -16.78
CA PRO A 6 4.09 -11.73 -16.11
C PRO A 6 3.75 -10.49 -15.26
N SER A 7 4.37 -10.36 -14.09
CA SER A 7 4.03 -9.28 -13.13
C SER A 7 4.17 -7.87 -13.70
N SER A 8 5.03 -7.69 -14.70
CA SER A 8 5.18 -6.46 -15.48
C SER A 8 3.96 -6.20 -16.36
N LEU A 9 3.47 -7.20 -17.09
CA LEU A 9 2.34 -7.08 -18.00
C LEU A 9 1.01 -6.93 -17.24
N GLY A 10 0.84 -7.64 -16.13
CA GLY A 10 -0.34 -7.48 -15.26
C GLY A 10 -0.46 -6.06 -14.69
N PHE A 11 0.66 -5.47 -14.28
CA PHE A 11 0.68 -4.07 -13.84
C PHE A 11 0.46 -3.10 -15.00
N ALA A 12 1.06 -3.33 -16.17
CA ALA A 12 0.87 -2.49 -17.35
C ALA A 12 -0.61 -2.47 -17.82
N LEU A 13 -1.30 -3.61 -17.80
CA LEU A 13 -2.73 -3.67 -18.08
C LEU A 13 -3.54 -2.85 -17.07
N MET A 14 -3.19 -2.95 -15.78
CA MET A 14 -3.86 -2.17 -14.74
C MET A 14 -3.67 -0.67 -14.96
N LEU A 15 -2.47 -0.23 -15.37
CA LEU A 15 -2.20 1.15 -15.76
C LEU A 15 -2.99 1.56 -17.01
N ALA A 16 -3.11 0.68 -18.01
CA ALA A 16 -3.86 0.95 -19.23
C ALA A 16 -5.37 1.08 -18.98
N LEU A 17 -5.90 0.32 -18.02
CA LEU A 17 -7.31 0.38 -17.60
C LEU A 17 -7.59 1.49 -16.59
N TRP A 18 -6.55 2.16 -16.07
CA TRP A 18 -6.68 3.21 -15.07
C TRP A 18 -7.62 4.35 -15.46
N PRO A 19 -7.57 4.91 -16.68
CA PRO A 19 -8.48 6.00 -17.07
C PRO A 19 -9.96 5.62 -16.95
N LEU A 20 -10.30 4.36 -17.24
CA LEU A 20 -11.66 3.83 -17.10
C LEU A 20 -12.04 3.64 -15.62
N ALA A 21 -11.12 3.11 -14.82
CA ALA A 21 -11.32 2.94 -13.37
C ALA A 21 -11.47 4.29 -12.65
N HIS A 22 -10.82 5.34 -13.15
CA HIS A 22 -10.96 6.70 -12.61
C HIS A 22 -12.32 7.34 -12.91
N GLN A 23 -13.02 6.89 -13.97
CA GLN A 23 -14.32 7.45 -14.37
C GLN A 23 -15.50 6.70 -13.74
N ARG A 24 -15.33 5.43 -13.35
CA ARG A 24 -16.41 4.55 -12.88
C ARG A 24 -16.07 3.91 -11.54
N ARG A 25 -16.87 4.21 -10.50
CA ARG A 25 -16.70 3.64 -9.15
C ARG A 25 -16.74 2.11 -9.14
N ASP A 26 -17.64 1.49 -9.91
CA ASP A 26 -17.73 0.02 -10.04
C ASP A 26 -16.39 -0.63 -10.42
N PHE A 27 -15.65 0.00 -11.34
CA PHE A 27 -14.36 -0.51 -11.80
C PHE A 27 -13.27 -0.33 -10.74
N TRP A 28 -13.33 0.75 -9.97
CA TRP A 28 -12.43 0.98 -8.85
C TRP A 28 -12.65 -0.07 -7.76
N ASP A 29 -13.90 -0.29 -7.33
CA ASP A 29 -14.26 -1.29 -6.32
C ASP A 29 -13.86 -2.71 -6.77
N HIS A 30 -14.14 -3.04 -8.03
CA HIS A 30 -13.74 -4.32 -8.60
C HIS A 30 -12.22 -4.50 -8.63
N SER A 31 -11.48 -3.43 -8.95
CA SER A 31 -10.01 -3.43 -8.92
C SER A 31 -9.48 -3.69 -7.51
N VAL A 32 -10.04 -3.05 -6.48
CA VAL A 32 -9.71 -3.32 -5.08
C VAL A 32 -9.91 -4.79 -4.73
N ILE A 33 -11.05 -5.38 -5.12
CA ILE A 33 -11.34 -6.80 -4.87
C ILE A 33 -10.34 -7.71 -5.57
N ILE A 34 -10.04 -7.46 -6.85
CA ILE A 34 -9.08 -8.25 -7.63
C ILE A 34 -7.70 -8.18 -6.99
N LEU A 35 -7.22 -6.99 -6.63
CA LEU A 35 -5.90 -6.82 -6.04
C LEU A 35 -5.83 -7.46 -4.65
N ARG A 36 -6.91 -7.38 -3.84
CA ARG A 36 -7.00 -8.11 -2.56
C ARG A 36 -6.84 -9.60 -2.80
N LYS A 37 -7.54 -10.18 -3.78
CA LYS A 37 -7.39 -11.61 -4.13
C LYS A 37 -5.97 -11.94 -4.60
N ALA A 38 -5.37 -11.08 -5.43
CA ALA A 38 -4.03 -11.29 -5.97
C ALA A 38 -2.94 -11.32 -4.88
N MET A 39 -3.13 -10.66 -3.74
CA MET A 39 -2.23 -10.78 -2.58
C MET A 39 -2.17 -12.16 -1.93
N PHE A 40 -3.21 -12.96 -2.09
CA PHE A 40 -3.24 -14.34 -1.60
C PHE A 40 -2.76 -15.34 -2.64
N SER A 41 -2.27 -14.87 -3.79
CA SER A 41 -1.64 -15.72 -4.79
C SER A 41 -0.46 -16.48 -4.17
N LYS A 42 -0.28 -17.75 -4.55
CA LYS A 42 0.91 -18.54 -4.21
C LYS A 42 2.16 -17.98 -4.91
N GLU A 43 1.97 -17.43 -6.09
CA GLU A 43 3.04 -16.85 -6.91
C GLU A 43 3.44 -15.45 -6.45
N VAL A 44 4.74 -15.22 -6.34
CA VAL A 44 5.33 -13.91 -6.00
C VAL A 44 4.86 -12.84 -6.99
N GLY A 45 4.77 -13.21 -8.28
CA GLY A 45 4.33 -12.30 -9.34
C GLY A 45 2.93 -11.72 -9.10
N GLY A 46 1.97 -12.53 -8.67
CA GLY A 46 0.61 -12.07 -8.35
C GLY A 46 0.58 -11.09 -7.18
N ARG A 47 1.38 -11.37 -6.14
CA ARG A 47 1.49 -10.48 -4.97
C ARG A 47 2.23 -9.18 -5.30
N LEU A 48 3.21 -9.21 -6.21
CA LEU A 48 3.87 -8.01 -6.74
C LEU A 48 2.89 -7.13 -7.53
N ILE A 49 2.04 -7.72 -8.39
CA ILE A 49 0.99 -6.97 -9.09
C ILE A 49 0.08 -6.28 -8.08
N ALA A 50 -0.37 -7.02 -7.05
CA ALA A 50 -1.23 -6.47 -6.02
C ALA A 50 -0.59 -5.30 -5.26
N ALA A 51 0.65 -5.46 -4.79
CA ALA A 51 1.36 -4.41 -4.07
C ALA A 51 1.56 -3.14 -4.92
N ARG A 52 2.04 -3.29 -6.17
CA ARG A 52 2.19 -2.17 -7.11
C ARG A 52 0.85 -1.53 -7.43
N GLY A 53 -0.17 -2.35 -7.60
CA GLY A 53 -1.51 -1.93 -7.96
C GLY A 53 -2.13 -1.04 -6.89
N PHE A 54 -2.14 -1.50 -5.64
CA PHE A 54 -2.66 -0.72 -4.53
C PHE A 54 -1.90 0.58 -4.29
N LEU A 55 -0.56 0.55 -4.37
CA LEU A 55 0.24 1.78 -4.24
C LEU A 55 -0.07 2.79 -5.34
N HIS A 56 -0.27 2.32 -6.57
CA HIS A 56 -0.70 3.18 -7.67
C HIS A 56 -2.08 3.76 -7.36
N MET A 57 -3.07 2.93 -7.00
CA MET A 57 -4.41 3.39 -6.65
C MET A 57 -4.39 4.43 -5.53
N MET A 58 -3.55 4.25 -4.50
CA MET A 58 -3.40 5.22 -3.41
C MET A 58 -2.87 6.56 -3.91
N VAL A 59 -1.79 6.57 -4.69
CA VAL A 59 -1.26 7.82 -5.26
C VAL A 59 -2.29 8.54 -6.11
N GLN A 60 -3.12 7.79 -6.85
CA GLN A 60 -4.13 8.40 -7.69
C GLN A 60 -5.34 8.90 -6.89
N ASP A 61 -5.75 8.18 -5.84
CA ASP A 61 -6.79 8.62 -4.89
C ASP A 61 -6.40 9.94 -4.22
N LEU A 62 -5.11 10.10 -3.89
CA LEU A 62 -4.57 11.33 -3.31
C LEU A 62 -4.49 12.50 -4.32
N LYS A 63 -4.26 12.21 -5.61
CA LYS A 63 -4.20 13.24 -6.68
C LYS A 63 -5.56 13.65 -7.20
N ALA A 64 -6.55 12.78 -7.06
CA ALA A 64 -7.89 13.08 -7.54
C ALA A 64 -8.40 14.32 -6.79
N PRO A 65 -9.01 15.29 -7.49
CA PRO A 65 -9.79 16.31 -6.79
C PRO A 65 -10.86 15.61 -5.93
N PRO A 66 -11.49 16.29 -4.96
CA PRO A 66 -12.69 15.81 -4.26
C PRO A 66 -13.81 15.50 -5.26
N ARG A 67 -13.68 14.35 -5.90
CA ARG A 67 -14.69 13.64 -6.62
C ARG A 67 -15.40 12.81 -5.58
N TRP A 68 -16.71 12.96 -5.56
CA TRP A 68 -17.63 12.25 -4.67
C TRP A 68 -17.66 12.78 -3.23
N SER A 69 -17.94 14.08 -3.07
CA SER A 69 -19.03 14.39 -2.15
C SER A 69 -20.24 13.61 -2.65
N SER A 70 -20.66 12.59 -1.89
CA SER A 70 -21.90 11.89 -2.15
C SER A 70 -23.04 12.91 -2.04
N GLY A 71 -23.47 13.46 -3.18
CA GLY A 71 -24.90 13.70 -3.33
C GLY A 71 -25.56 12.31 -3.29
N PRO A 72 -26.60 12.09 -2.48
CA PRO A 72 -27.29 10.81 -2.50
C PRO A 72 -27.76 10.57 -3.93
N THR A 73 -27.32 9.45 -4.52
CA THR A 73 -27.89 8.96 -5.77
C THR A 73 -29.36 8.68 -5.50
N SER A 74 -30.22 9.60 -5.91
CA SER A 74 -31.65 9.39 -5.99
C SER A 74 -31.92 8.43 -7.15
N ASP A 75 -31.71 7.14 -6.91
CA ASP A 75 -32.37 6.09 -7.66
C ASP A 75 -33.06 5.15 -6.67
N SER A 76 -34.32 4.91 -6.99
CA SER A 76 -35.40 4.65 -6.06
C SER A 76 -35.51 3.20 -5.61
N ALA A 77 -36.04 3.04 -4.40
CA ALA A 77 -36.87 1.93 -3.90
C ALA A 77 -36.20 0.60 -3.51
N SER A 78 -35.90 0.43 -2.21
CA SER A 78 -36.58 -0.58 -1.40
C SER A 78 -36.26 -0.45 0.09
N SER A 79 -37.31 -0.57 0.88
CA SER A 79 -37.41 -0.31 2.30
C SER A 79 -36.53 -1.24 3.14
N SER A 80 -35.50 -0.71 3.76
CA SER A 80 -34.88 -1.27 4.96
C SER A 80 -34.32 -0.12 5.78
N GLN A 81 -34.82 0.01 7.00
CA GLN A 81 -34.46 1.04 7.97
C GLN A 81 -33.00 0.83 8.43
N LEU A 82 -32.03 1.23 7.61
CA LEU A 82 -30.65 1.35 8.04
C LEU A 82 -30.51 2.67 8.81
N SER A 83 -30.02 2.58 10.04
CA SER A 83 -29.83 3.73 10.91
C SER A 83 -28.82 4.70 10.27
N LEU A 84 -28.94 6.01 10.54
CA LEU A 84 -28.00 7.03 10.05
C LEU A 84 -26.53 6.67 10.38
N SER A 85 -26.30 6.01 11.53
CA SER A 85 -25.01 5.46 11.96
C SER A 85 -24.53 4.23 11.16
N GLN A 86 -25.43 3.46 10.55
CA GLN A 86 -25.09 2.33 9.68
C GLN A 86 -24.79 2.80 8.25
N ILE A 87 -25.48 3.84 7.79
CA ILE A 87 -25.12 4.54 6.55
C ILE A 87 -23.77 5.22 6.72
N GLU A 88 -23.49 5.86 7.87
CA GLU A 88 -22.17 6.38 8.22
C GLU A 88 -21.11 5.29 8.41
N ALA A 89 -21.45 4.06 8.76
CA ALA A 89 -20.46 2.96 8.79
C ALA A 89 -20.09 2.45 7.38
N PHE A 90 -21.03 2.53 6.43
CA PHE A 90 -20.77 2.24 5.01
C PHE A 90 -20.26 3.47 4.21
N ALA A 91 -20.53 4.69 4.69
CA ALA A 91 -20.13 5.98 4.10
C ALA A 91 -19.01 6.68 4.90
N GLY A 92 -18.48 6.06 5.95
CA GLY A 92 -17.58 6.64 6.96
C GLY A 92 -16.11 6.78 6.56
N GLY A 93 -15.84 6.81 5.26
CA GLY A 93 -14.52 7.11 4.70
C GLY A 93 -14.61 8.06 3.52
N ASN A 94 -15.73 8.76 3.34
CA ASN A 94 -16.08 9.30 2.04
C ASN A 94 -15.58 10.74 1.83
N GLY A 95 -14.29 10.84 1.54
CA GLY A 95 -13.63 11.88 0.77
C GLY A 95 -12.46 11.26 -0.02
N PRO A 96 -11.93 11.92 -1.07
CA PRO A 96 -10.64 11.48 -1.64
C PRO A 96 -9.61 11.46 -0.49
N LYS A 97 -8.69 10.50 -0.44
CA LYS A 97 -7.68 10.27 0.63
C LYS A 97 -7.98 9.12 1.62
N GLY A 98 -9.05 8.34 1.44
CA GLY A 98 -9.40 7.23 2.35
C GLY A 98 -8.58 5.94 2.16
N LEU A 99 -8.05 5.69 0.96
CA LEU A 99 -7.55 4.36 0.60
C LEU A 99 -6.33 3.92 1.43
N LEU A 100 -5.45 4.85 1.80
CA LEU A 100 -4.29 4.55 2.67
C LEU A 100 -4.76 4.04 4.04
N LYS A 101 -5.77 4.68 4.62
CA LYS A 101 -6.33 4.30 5.92
C LYS A 101 -7.00 2.93 5.84
N GLU A 102 -7.84 2.73 4.83
CA GLU A 102 -8.60 1.48 4.64
C GLU A 102 -7.70 0.27 4.36
N GLN A 103 -6.60 0.49 3.63
CA GLN A 103 -5.69 -0.60 3.21
C GLN A 103 -4.39 -0.63 4.03
N LYS A 104 -4.34 -0.01 5.22
CA LYS A 104 -3.17 -0.11 6.11
C LYS A 104 -2.85 -1.55 6.50
N GLY A 105 -3.88 -2.35 6.77
CA GLY A 105 -3.73 -3.79 7.05
C GLY A 105 -3.14 -4.58 5.88
N PHE A 106 -3.48 -4.19 4.64
CA PHE A 106 -2.89 -4.76 3.43
C PHE A 106 -1.40 -4.44 3.35
N LEU A 107 -1.00 -3.18 3.57
CA LEU A 107 0.40 -2.77 3.51
C LEU A 107 1.24 -3.46 4.59
N ARG A 108 0.70 -3.60 5.81
CA ARG A 108 1.32 -4.40 6.88
C ARG A 108 1.58 -5.83 6.44
N ARG A 109 0.61 -6.46 5.76
CA ARG A 109 0.78 -7.81 5.19
C ARG A 109 1.86 -7.85 4.10
N CYS A 110 2.01 -6.82 3.28
CA CYS A 110 3.11 -6.76 2.31
C CYS A 110 4.48 -6.73 3.01
N LEU A 111 4.60 -6.00 4.12
CA LEU A 111 5.85 -5.88 4.90
C LEU A 111 6.26 -7.18 5.60
N THR A 112 5.37 -8.17 5.73
CA THR A 112 5.73 -9.51 6.24
C THR A 112 6.13 -10.50 5.15
N GLN A 113 6.00 -10.14 3.87
CA GLN A 113 6.30 -11.02 2.74
C GLN A 113 7.78 -10.99 2.34
N GLN A 114 8.10 -11.55 1.16
CA GLN A 114 9.46 -11.65 0.62
C GLN A 114 10.06 -10.26 0.35
N ALA A 115 11.40 -10.19 0.36
CA ALA A 115 12.14 -8.94 0.20
C ALA A 115 11.75 -8.15 -1.06
N SER A 116 11.45 -8.82 -2.17
CA SER A 116 11.01 -8.16 -3.42
C SER A 116 9.71 -7.37 -3.25
N ILE A 117 8.79 -7.83 -2.41
CA ILE A 117 7.50 -7.18 -2.14
C ILE A 117 7.70 -6.02 -1.16
N ARG A 118 8.51 -6.22 -0.11
CA ARG A 118 8.88 -5.14 0.83
C ARG A 118 9.52 -3.96 0.10
N ARG A 119 10.44 -4.23 -0.82
CA ARG A 119 11.09 -3.21 -1.66
C ARG A 119 10.07 -2.38 -2.44
N VAL A 120 9.11 -3.03 -3.10
CA VAL A 120 8.02 -2.34 -3.83
C VAL A 120 7.23 -1.44 -2.88
N VAL A 121 6.94 -1.91 -1.67
CA VAL A 121 6.25 -1.10 -0.65
C VAL A 121 7.06 0.11 -0.26
N TYR A 122 8.35 -0.03 0.09
CA TYR A 122 9.20 1.09 0.45
C TYR A 122 9.31 2.14 -0.66
N ASP A 123 9.48 1.72 -1.91
CA ASP A 123 9.52 2.63 -3.06
C ASP A 123 8.18 3.33 -3.29
N GLY A 124 7.05 2.66 -3.00
CA GLY A 124 5.71 3.21 -3.15
C GLY A 124 5.31 4.18 -2.05
N LEU A 125 5.63 3.87 -0.78
CA LEU A 125 5.28 4.71 0.37
C LEU A 125 5.90 6.11 0.27
N ALA A 126 7.14 6.21 -0.21
CA ALA A 126 7.75 7.51 -0.48
C ALA A 126 6.95 8.32 -1.51
N LYS A 127 6.37 7.69 -2.53
CA LYS A 127 5.54 8.37 -3.55
C LYS A 127 4.19 8.81 -3.01
N VAL A 128 3.63 8.04 -2.07
CA VAL A 128 2.39 8.40 -1.37
C VAL A 128 2.59 9.71 -0.60
N VAL A 129 3.65 9.81 0.20
CA VAL A 129 3.96 11.04 0.97
C VAL A 129 4.35 12.22 0.08
N LEU A 130 5.08 11.98 -1.03
CA LEU A 130 5.35 13.02 -2.03
C LEU A 130 4.08 13.58 -2.67
N THR A 131 3.00 12.80 -2.68
CA THR A 131 1.73 13.19 -3.29
C THR A 131 0.83 13.92 -2.29
N ASP A 132 0.84 13.49 -1.04
CA ASP A 132 0.09 14.11 0.06
C ASP A 132 0.93 14.08 1.34
N ALA A 133 1.33 15.27 1.81
CA ALA A 133 2.17 15.39 3.02
C ALA A 133 1.43 14.90 4.27
N ASP A 134 0.09 14.95 4.29
CA ASP A 134 -0.74 14.45 5.39
C ASP A 134 -0.60 12.92 5.57
N ALA A 135 -0.12 12.22 4.54
CA ALA A 135 0.14 10.78 4.61
C ALA A 135 1.43 10.43 5.38
N LEU A 136 2.27 11.40 5.76
CA LEU A 136 3.55 11.14 6.43
C LEU A 136 3.37 10.32 7.71
N GLU A 137 2.52 10.77 8.63
CA GLU A 137 2.34 10.11 9.93
C GLU A 137 1.79 8.68 9.78
N PRO A 138 0.71 8.42 9.03
CA PRO A 138 0.24 7.06 8.77
C PRO A 138 1.28 6.14 8.13
N VAL A 139 2.17 6.68 7.29
CA VAL A 139 3.26 5.95 6.66
C VAL A 139 4.38 5.65 7.65
N LEU A 140 4.75 6.59 8.53
CA LEU A 140 5.73 6.36 9.60
C LEU A 140 5.22 5.30 10.59
N GLU A 141 3.96 5.36 11.01
CA GLU A 141 3.34 4.34 11.87
C GLU A 141 3.38 2.93 11.27
N LEU A 142 3.44 2.82 9.93
CA LEU A 142 3.61 1.56 9.23
C LEU A 142 5.08 1.12 9.17
N LEU A 143 5.99 2.07 8.91
CA LEU A 143 7.40 1.80 8.60
C LEU A 143 8.27 1.63 9.85
N MET A 144 8.03 2.43 10.89
CA MET A 144 8.86 2.46 12.10
C MET A 144 8.92 1.11 12.83
N PRO A 145 7.81 0.38 13.03
CA PRO A 145 7.88 -0.96 13.63
C PRO A 145 8.75 -1.92 12.82
N GLN A 146 8.75 -1.78 11.49
CA GLN A 146 9.61 -2.60 10.63
C GLN A 146 11.08 -2.16 10.73
N PHE A 147 11.36 -0.87 10.89
CA PHE A 147 12.73 -0.34 11.03
C PHE A 147 13.39 -0.81 12.33
N TYR A 148 12.67 -0.72 13.45
CA TYR A 148 13.17 -1.12 14.77
C TYR A 148 13.49 -2.62 14.89
N ARG A 149 13.00 -3.47 13.97
CA ARG A 149 13.40 -4.88 13.90
C ARG A 149 14.84 -5.07 13.46
N PHE A 150 15.39 -4.10 12.72
CA PHE A 150 16.74 -4.17 12.13
C PHE A 150 17.68 -3.11 12.70
N TYR A 151 17.20 -2.28 13.62
CA TYR A 151 17.98 -1.29 14.35
C TYR A 151 18.34 -1.81 15.74
N GLU A 152 19.53 -1.45 16.22
CA GLU A 152 19.97 -1.69 17.58
C GLU A 152 19.76 -0.44 18.43
N THR A 153 18.98 -0.59 19.50
CA THR A 153 18.64 0.52 20.40
C THR A 153 19.65 0.69 21.53
N ASP A 154 20.45 -0.35 21.81
CA ASP A 154 21.55 -0.24 22.77
C ASP A 154 22.74 0.51 22.12
N GLU A 155 22.89 1.79 22.49
CA GLU A 155 23.95 2.67 22.01
C GLU A 155 25.36 2.21 22.40
N ARG A 156 25.49 1.23 23.31
CA ARG A 156 26.78 0.63 23.68
C ARG A 156 27.32 -0.32 22.62
N LEU A 157 26.46 -0.82 21.74
CA LEU A 157 26.85 -1.74 20.68
C LEU A 157 27.42 -0.97 19.48
N PRO A 158 28.53 -1.44 18.89
CA PRO A 158 29.22 -0.71 17.82
C PRO A 158 28.47 -0.75 16.48
N ALA A 159 27.56 -1.71 16.29
CA ALA A 159 26.82 -1.92 15.06
C ALA A 159 25.34 -1.52 15.25
N PRO A 160 24.90 -0.37 14.72
CA PRO A 160 23.52 0.10 14.89
C PRO A 160 22.50 -0.67 14.05
N LEU A 161 22.95 -1.54 13.13
CA LEU A 161 22.11 -2.27 12.20
C LEU A 161 22.34 -3.78 12.28
N LYS A 162 21.24 -4.54 12.39
CA LYS A 162 21.21 -6.00 12.46
C LYS A 162 21.25 -6.60 11.05
N LEU A 163 22.41 -6.52 10.39
CA LEU A 163 22.57 -7.00 9.01
C LEU A 163 22.33 -8.50 8.87
N ASP A 164 22.70 -9.30 9.88
CA ASP A 164 22.48 -10.76 9.87
C ASP A 164 20.99 -11.11 9.81
N ALA A 165 20.13 -10.29 10.41
CA ALA A 165 18.68 -10.48 10.34
C ALA A 165 18.09 -10.21 8.94
N CYS A 166 18.85 -9.58 8.04
CA CYS A 166 18.41 -9.28 6.68
C CYS A 166 18.57 -10.45 5.71
N VAL A 167 19.31 -11.50 6.11
CA VAL A 167 19.57 -12.69 5.30
C VAL A 167 19.05 -13.92 6.03
N ALA A 168 18.37 -14.81 5.30
CA ALA A 168 18.04 -16.14 5.80
C ALA A 168 18.82 -17.19 5.03
N VAL A 169 19.43 -18.13 5.75
CA VAL A 169 20.06 -19.30 5.14
C VAL A 169 19.06 -20.45 5.22
N ARG A 170 18.72 -21.06 4.08
CA ARG A 170 17.91 -22.29 4.03
C ARG A 170 18.51 -23.26 3.03
N ASN A 171 18.73 -24.50 3.46
CA ASN A 171 19.31 -25.57 2.64
C ASN A 171 20.64 -25.14 1.95
N GLY A 172 21.51 -24.44 2.69
CA GLY A 172 22.79 -23.93 2.17
C GLY A 172 22.69 -22.71 1.24
N ALA A 173 21.48 -22.29 0.86
CA ALA A 173 21.26 -21.09 0.05
C ALA A 173 20.93 -19.88 0.92
N SER A 174 21.72 -18.80 0.77
CA SER A 174 21.45 -17.50 1.36
C SER A 174 20.43 -16.74 0.52
N ARG A 175 19.41 -16.19 1.17
CA ARG A 175 18.41 -15.33 0.52
C ARG A 175 18.18 -14.06 1.32
N LEU A 176 18.04 -12.95 0.62
CA LEU A 176 17.64 -11.69 1.22
C LEU A 176 16.20 -11.78 1.71
N VAL A 177 15.96 -11.47 2.98
CA VAL A 177 14.62 -11.40 3.59
C VAL A 177 14.18 -9.97 3.88
N GLU A 178 15.13 -9.06 4.12
CA GLU A 178 14.86 -7.63 4.31
C GLU A 178 15.76 -6.81 3.37
N PRO A 179 15.18 -6.00 2.45
CA PRO A 179 15.95 -5.08 1.63
C PRO A 179 16.24 -3.79 2.42
N LEU A 180 17.06 -3.91 3.47
CA LEU A 180 17.31 -2.83 4.45
C LEU A 180 17.78 -1.52 3.79
N SER A 181 18.58 -1.60 2.72
CA SER A 181 18.99 -0.41 1.95
C SER A 181 17.80 0.36 1.35
N ALA A 182 16.79 -0.34 0.85
CA ALA A 182 15.57 0.28 0.34
C ALA A 182 14.71 0.86 1.47
N GLN A 183 14.66 0.18 2.61
CA GLN A 183 13.97 0.68 3.80
C GLN A 183 14.60 1.99 4.31
N LEU A 184 15.93 2.01 4.48
CA LEU A 184 16.70 3.19 4.88
C LEU A 184 16.54 4.34 3.88
N ALA A 185 16.57 4.05 2.58
CA ALA A 185 16.32 5.04 1.55
C ALA A 185 14.90 5.63 1.66
N CYS A 186 13.89 4.81 1.97
CA CYS A 186 12.53 5.29 2.23
C CYS A 186 12.49 6.19 3.46
N VAL A 187 12.98 5.74 4.62
CA VAL A 187 13.03 6.55 5.86
C VAL A 187 13.75 7.88 5.61
N ARG A 188 14.92 7.85 4.98
CA ARG A 188 15.67 9.08 4.64
C ARG A 188 14.85 10.04 3.78
N ARG A 189 14.15 9.54 2.75
CA ARG A 189 13.29 10.39 1.91
C ARG A 189 12.15 11.00 2.71
N LEU A 190 11.49 10.21 3.57
CA LEU A 190 10.41 10.70 4.44
C LEU A 190 10.91 11.82 5.37
N LEU A 191 12.06 11.64 6.00
CA LEU A 191 12.66 12.65 6.88
C LEU A 191 13.05 13.93 6.12
N LEU A 192 13.58 13.80 4.90
CA LEU A 192 13.90 14.97 4.07
C LEU A 192 12.64 15.74 3.65
N MET A 193 11.54 15.03 3.37
CA MET A 193 10.26 15.68 3.07
C MET A 193 9.70 16.41 4.29
N HIS A 194 9.74 15.77 5.47
CA HIS A 194 9.29 16.40 6.71
C HIS A 194 10.03 17.70 7.04
N ARG A 195 11.33 17.78 6.72
CA ARG A 195 12.14 18.99 6.94
C ARG A 195 11.85 20.14 5.97
N ASN A 196 11.21 19.85 4.83
CA ASN A 196 10.94 20.82 3.77
C ASN A 196 9.46 21.26 3.70
N SER A 197 8.60 20.69 4.54
CA SER A 197 7.18 21.04 4.71
C SER A 197 6.98 21.99 5.87
#